data_AF-A0A0K0FFB9-F1
#
_entry.id   AF-A0A0K0FFB9-F1
#
_cell.length_a   1.000
_cell.length_b   1.000
_cell.length_c   1.000
_cell.angle_alpha   90.00
_cell.angle_beta   90.00
_cell.angle_gamma   90.00
#
_symmetry.space_group_name_H-M   'P 1'
#
loop_
_entity.id
_entity.type
_entity.pdbx_description
1 polymer ?
#
loop_
_entity_poly.entity_id
_entity_poly.type
_entity_poly.pdbx_seq_one_letter_code
_entity_poly.pdbx_strand_id
1 'polypeptide(L)'
;MNVGLEKNCSRNKMDNTEVKKITRKSLEVLRLDDEKAAVPNGKDFYKYMFGHYPQLRTFFKGAENYTPDQVETSERFAKQGIRIMLAMHILATLYDDLPTFKAYVRETINRHRIFKMPEDLWDAFFPVWIEFLETKNAVTPEVKNAWTKLGKTFTDEAHRYIHAGN
;
A
#
# COMPACT_ATOMS: atom_id res chain seq x y z
N MET A 1 -9.47 52.42 8.26
CA MET A 1 -9.92 51.12 8.80
C MET A 1 -10.38 50.29 7.63
N ASN A 2 -9.62 49.27 7.24
CA ASN A 2 -10.03 48.33 6.19
C ASN A 2 -9.69 46.92 6.72
N VAL A 3 -10.67 46.34 7.42
CA VAL A 3 -10.60 44.97 7.94
C VAL A 3 -11.46 44.14 7.00
N GLY A 4 -10.83 43.25 6.25
CA GLY A 4 -11.56 42.29 5.42
C GLY A 4 -10.76 41.84 4.21
N LEU A 5 -10.06 40.71 4.37
CA LEU A 5 -9.86 39.63 3.39
C LEU A 5 -8.58 38.83 3.72
N GLU A 6 -8.45 38.36 4.96
CA GLU A 6 -7.70 37.12 5.18
C GLU A 6 -8.62 35.96 4.79
N LYS A 7 -8.59 35.61 3.51
CA LYS A 7 -9.14 34.35 3.02
C LYS A 7 -8.42 33.24 3.77
N ASN A 8 -9.11 32.65 4.75
CA ASN A 8 -8.78 31.35 5.33
C ASN A 8 -8.67 30.31 4.20
N CYS A 9 -7.49 30.15 3.63
CA CYS A 9 -7.12 28.98 2.85
C CYS A 9 -6.82 27.85 3.84
N SER A 10 -7.83 27.43 4.60
CA SER A 10 -7.80 26.12 5.22
C SER A 10 -7.98 25.12 4.07
N ARG A 11 -6.85 24.68 3.50
CA ARG A 11 -6.80 23.55 2.58
C ARG A 11 -7.50 22.41 3.31
N ASN A 12 -8.73 22.09 2.90
CA ASN A 12 -9.61 21.13 3.56
C ASN A 12 -8.87 19.79 3.66
N LYS A 13 -8.21 19.54 4.78
CA LYS A 13 -7.35 18.38 4.96
C LYS A 13 -8.30 17.20 5.11
N MET A 14 -8.33 16.30 4.12
CA MET A 14 -9.17 15.09 4.17
C MET A 14 -9.05 14.47 5.55
N ASP A 15 -10.16 14.26 6.26
CA ASP A 15 -10.13 13.56 7.54
C ASP A 15 -9.86 12.05 7.33
N ASN A 16 -9.81 11.28 8.41
CA ASN A 16 -9.48 9.86 8.30
C ASN A 16 -10.64 9.01 7.75
N THR A 17 -11.88 9.41 8.02
CA THR A 17 -13.07 8.73 7.48
C THR A 17 -13.14 8.90 5.96
N GLU A 18 -12.85 10.10 5.45
CA GLU A 18 -12.81 10.37 4.02
C GLU A 18 -11.66 9.62 3.34
N VAL A 19 -10.47 9.58 3.95
CA VAL A 19 -9.34 8.77 3.41
C VAL A 19 -9.71 7.28 3.36
N LYS A 20 -10.32 6.71 4.41
CA LYS A 20 -10.81 5.33 4.41
C LYS A 20 -11.80 5.11 3.27
N LYS A 21 -12.80 5.97 3.14
CA LYS A 21 -13.82 5.87 2.10
C LYS A 21 -13.22 5.88 0.70
N ILE A 22 -12.33 6.84 0.40
CA ILE A 22 -11.69 6.98 -0.91
C ILE A 22 -10.78 5.78 -1.21
N THR A 23 -9.90 5.41 -0.27
CA THR A 23 -8.96 4.29 -0.46
C THR A 23 -9.71 2.96 -0.62
N ARG A 24 -10.72 2.69 0.21
CA ARG A 24 -11.58 1.49 0.05
C ARG A 24 -12.30 1.47 -1.29
N LYS A 25 -12.85 2.61 -1.73
CA LYS A 25 -13.52 2.71 -3.03
C LYS A 25 -12.56 2.37 -4.18
N SER A 26 -11.32 2.85 -4.12
CA SER A 26 -10.30 2.54 -5.14
C SER A 26 -9.92 1.05 -5.19
N LEU A 27 -10.13 0.30 -4.11
CA LEU A 27 -9.84 -1.14 -4.04
C LEU A 27 -10.98 -2.02 -4.59
N GLU A 28 -12.12 -1.45 -4.98
CA GLU A 28 -13.20 -2.23 -5.62
C GLU A 28 -12.78 -2.85 -6.96
N VAL A 29 -11.69 -2.39 -7.60
CA VAL A 29 -11.11 -3.05 -8.78
C VAL A 29 -10.28 -4.30 -8.42
N LEU A 30 -9.96 -4.50 -7.14
CA LEU A 30 -9.16 -5.59 -6.59
C LEU A 30 -9.97 -6.43 -5.59
N ARG A 31 -11.20 -6.77 -5.94
CA ARG A 31 -12.14 -7.47 -5.04
C ARG A 31 -11.56 -8.77 -4.49
N LEU A 32 -11.83 -9.03 -3.21
CA LEU A 32 -11.38 -10.22 -2.48
C LEU A 32 -12.46 -11.30 -2.36
N ASP A 33 -13.71 -10.99 -2.67
CA ASP A 33 -14.87 -11.87 -2.49
C ASP A 33 -15.08 -12.88 -3.63
N ASP A 34 -14.35 -12.73 -4.74
CA ASP A 34 -14.31 -13.70 -5.84
C ASP A 34 -12.87 -14.23 -6.01
N GLU A 35 -12.62 -15.46 -5.59
CA GLU A 35 -11.30 -16.10 -5.68
C GLU A 35 -10.78 -16.19 -7.12
N LYS A 36 -11.68 -16.32 -8.12
CA LYS A 36 -11.30 -16.38 -9.54
C LYS A 36 -10.74 -15.06 -10.04
N ALA A 37 -11.21 -13.94 -9.48
CA ALA A 37 -10.70 -12.61 -9.80
C ALA A 37 -9.53 -12.20 -8.88
N ALA A 38 -9.58 -12.58 -7.60
CA ALA A 38 -8.61 -12.15 -6.60
C ALA A 38 -7.20 -12.69 -6.89
N VAL A 39 -7.09 -13.95 -7.35
CA VAL A 39 -5.77 -14.55 -7.64
C VAL A 39 -5.06 -13.85 -8.80
N PRO A 40 -5.68 -13.65 -9.99
CA PRO A 40 -5.08 -12.85 -11.06
C PRO A 40 -4.70 -11.44 -10.62
N ASN A 41 -5.59 -10.74 -9.90
CA ASN A 41 -5.30 -9.39 -9.39
C ASN A 41 -4.08 -9.35 -8.48
N GLY A 42 -3.95 -10.32 -7.57
CA GLY A 42 -2.80 -10.43 -6.68
C GLY A 42 -1.50 -10.74 -7.42
N LYS A 43 -1.56 -11.58 -8.46
CA LYS A 43 -0.39 -11.86 -9.34
C LYS A 43 0.00 -10.64 -10.14
N ASP A 44 -0.96 -9.88 -10.65
CA ASP A 44 -0.70 -8.66 -11.43
C ASP A 44 0.10 -7.63 -10.65
N PHE A 45 -0.13 -7.50 -9.33
CA PHE A 45 0.71 -6.64 -8.48
C PHE A 45 2.17 -7.08 -8.51
N TYR A 46 2.44 -8.38 -8.33
CA TYR A 46 3.82 -8.89 -8.36
C TYR A 46 4.43 -8.87 -9.76
N LYS A 47 3.65 -9.08 -10.81
CA LYS A 47 4.09 -8.91 -12.22
C LYS A 47 4.52 -7.47 -12.47
N TYR A 48 3.69 -6.52 -12.05
CA TYR A 48 3.98 -5.10 -12.16
C TYR A 48 5.28 -4.76 -11.43
N MET A 49 5.39 -5.14 -10.15
CA MET A 49 6.58 -4.87 -9.34
C MET A 49 7.84 -5.55 -9.90
N PHE A 50 7.76 -6.82 -10.31
CA PHE A 50 8.93 -7.54 -10.83
C PHE A 50 9.38 -7.02 -12.21
N GLY A 51 8.46 -6.47 -13.00
CA GLY A 51 8.75 -5.86 -14.29
C GLY A 51 9.31 -4.43 -14.20
N HIS A 52 8.82 -3.62 -13.28
CA HIS A 52 9.18 -2.19 -13.18
C HIS A 52 10.21 -1.90 -12.08
N TYR A 53 10.27 -2.75 -11.05
CA TYR A 53 11.15 -2.62 -9.89
C TYR A 53 11.99 -3.89 -9.68
N PRO A 54 12.77 -4.32 -10.68
CA PRO A 54 13.51 -5.59 -10.65
C PRO A 54 14.51 -5.70 -9.49
N GLN A 55 15.00 -4.57 -8.96
CA GLN A 55 15.88 -4.52 -7.80
C GLN A 55 15.22 -5.05 -6.51
N LEU A 56 13.89 -4.96 -6.38
CA LEU A 56 13.16 -5.44 -5.21
C LEU A 56 13.06 -6.97 -5.15
N ARG A 57 13.36 -7.66 -6.26
CA ARG A 57 13.30 -9.14 -6.34
C ARG A 57 14.30 -9.82 -5.42
N THR A 58 15.38 -9.14 -5.01
CA THR A 58 16.39 -9.65 -4.07
C THR A 58 15.79 -10.12 -2.74
N PHE A 59 14.66 -9.55 -2.30
CA PHE A 59 13.98 -9.95 -1.06
C PHE A 59 13.08 -11.19 -1.22
N PHE A 60 12.95 -11.72 -2.44
CA PHE A 60 12.10 -12.86 -2.77
C PHE A 60 12.95 -14.09 -3.05
N LYS A 61 13.49 -14.70 -1.99
CA LYS A 61 14.39 -15.88 -2.10
C LYS A 61 13.89 -16.94 -3.08
N GLY A 62 14.71 -17.35 -4.04
CA GLY A 62 14.37 -18.30 -5.10
C GLY A 62 13.55 -17.73 -6.27
N ALA A 63 13.24 -16.43 -6.25
CA ALA A 63 12.54 -15.71 -7.31
C ALA A 63 13.26 -14.41 -7.71
N GLU A 64 14.55 -14.28 -7.39
CA GLU A 64 15.36 -13.08 -7.58
C GLU A 64 15.45 -12.67 -9.06
N ASN A 65 15.38 -13.65 -9.96
CA ASN A 65 15.46 -13.47 -11.40
C ASN A 65 14.13 -13.73 -12.13
N TYR A 66 13.01 -13.84 -11.41
CA TYR A 66 11.73 -14.11 -12.05
C TYR A 66 11.32 -12.98 -13.01
N THR A 67 10.79 -13.37 -14.17
CA THR A 67 10.09 -12.49 -15.10
C THR A 67 8.60 -12.38 -14.74
N PRO A 68 7.86 -11.40 -15.28
CA PRO A 68 6.41 -11.33 -15.13
C PRO A 68 5.69 -12.64 -15.55
N ASP A 69 6.11 -13.30 -16.61
CA ASP A 69 5.50 -14.58 -17.06
C ASP A 69 5.73 -15.73 -16.06
N GLN A 70 6.88 -15.74 -15.39
CA GLN A 70 7.15 -16.69 -14.32
C GLN A 70 6.33 -16.40 -13.06
N VAL A 71 6.03 -15.12 -12.78
CA VAL A 71 5.11 -14.74 -11.69
C VAL A 71 3.68 -15.18 -12.03
N GLU A 72 3.22 -14.99 -13.27
CA GLU A 72 1.88 -15.36 -13.73
C GLU A 72 1.59 -16.86 -13.50
N THR A 73 2.57 -17.71 -13.75
CA THR A 73 2.41 -19.18 -13.62
C THR A 73 2.73 -19.71 -12.21
N SER A 74 3.12 -18.84 -11.26
CA SER A 74 3.59 -19.26 -9.94
C SER A 74 2.48 -19.44 -8.90
N GLU A 75 2.40 -20.61 -8.28
CA GLU A 75 1.53 -20.87 -7.12
C GLU A 75 1.95 -20.05 -5.89
N ARG A 76 3.25 -19.81 -5.72
CA ARG A 76 3.78 -18.97 -4.63
C ARG A 76 3.18 -17.56 -4.71
N PHE A 77 3.19 -16.96 -5.90
CA PHE A 77 2.65 -15.61 -6.10
C PHE A 77 1.12 -15.58 -6.20
N ALA A 78 0.46 -16.70 -6.53
CA ALA A 78 -0.98 -16.82 -6.29
C ALA A 78 -1.33 -16.60 -4.81
N LYS A 79 -0.61 -17.28 -3.89
CA LYS A 79 -0.83 -17.15 -2.44
C LYS A 79 -0.35 -15.79 -1.91
N GLN A 80 0.84 -15.37 -2.30
CA GLN A 80 1.43 -14.13 -1.82
C GLN A 80 0.68 -12.90 -2.34
N GLY A 81 0.16 -12.93 -3.57
CA GLY A 81 -0.70 -11.90 -4.15
C GLY A 81 -1.94 -11.62 -3.32
N ILE A 82 -2.64 -12.67 -2.88
CA ILE A 82 -3.79 -12.52 -1.99
C ILE A 82 -3.39 -11.90 -0.64
N ARG A 83 -2.26 -12.32 -0.06
CA ARG A 83 -1.78 -11.79 1.22
C ARG A 83 -1.53 -10.28 1.17
N ILE A 84 -0.87 -9.80 0.12
CA ILE A 84 -0.60 -8.35 -0.01
C ILE A 84 -1.89 -7.58 -0.30
N MET A 85 -2.77 -8.07 -1.17
CA MET A 85 -4.06 -7.41 -1.42
C MET A 85 -4.90 -7.32 -0.15
N LEU A 86 -4.99 -8.40 0.64
CA LEU A 86 -5.68 -8.41 1.92
C LEU A 86 -5.08 -7.37 2.88
N ALA A 87 -3.75 -7.28 2.98
CA ALA A 87 -3.10 -6.29 3.82
C ALA A 87 -3.47 -4.85 3.42
N MET A 88 -3.55 -4.55 2.12
CA MET A 88 -3.95 -3.23 1.63
C MET A 88 -5.42 -2.90 1.94
N HIS A 89 -6.31 -3.89 1.85
CA HIS A 89 -7.71 -3.73 2.26
C HIS A 89 -7.85 -3.50 3.76
N ILE A 90 -7.07 -4.20 4.58
CA ILE A 90 -7.05 -4.00 6.04
C ILE A 90 -6.57 -2.59 6.37
N LEU A 91 -5.45 -2.14 5.80
CA LEU A 91 -4.93 -0.79 6.02
C LEU A 91 -5.95 0.29 5.66
N ALA A 92 -6.59 0.20 4.48
CA ALA A 92 -7.64 1.12 4.08
C ALA A 92 -8.85 1.08 5.03
N THR A 93 -9.23 -0.11 5.50
CA THR A 93 -10.40 -0.31 6.37
C THR A 93 -10.22 0.25 7.77
N LEU A 94 -9.02 0.12 8.32
CA LEU A 94 -8.71 0.52 9.70
C LEU A 94 -8.37 2.01 9.82
N TYR A 95 -8.34 2.76 8.73
CA TYR A 95 -7.72 4.09 8.74
C TYR A 95 -8.46 5.13 9.61
N ASP A 96 -9.76 4.94 9.83
CA ASP A 96 -10.56 5.74 10.80
C ASP A 96 -10.34 5.32 12.26
N ASP A 97 -9.76 4.14 12.51
CA ASP A 97 -9.34 3.62 13.81
C ASP A 97 -7.79 3.57 13.88
N LEU A 98 -7.17 4.75 14.04
CA LEU A 98 -5.72 4.89 14.05
C LEU A 98 -4.98 4.00 15.06
N PRO A 99 -5.47 3.77 16.30
CA PRO A 99 -4.85 2.81 17.21
C PRO A 99 -4.68 1.41 16.60
N THR A 100 -5.74 0.86 15.99
CA THR A 100 -5.71 -0.47 15.36
C THR A 100 -4.90 -0.46 14.06
N PHE A 101 -5.02 0.60 13.24
CA PHE A 101 -4.17 0.80 12.07
C PHE A 101 -2.68 0.72 12.43
N LYS A 102 -2.25 1.49 13.44
CA LYS A 102 -0.85 1.52 13.88
C LYS A 102 -0.40 0.18 14.46
N ALA A 103 -1.27 -0.51 15.21
CA ALA A 103 -0.96 -1.87 15.68
C ALA A 103 -0.72 -2.84 14.51
N TYR A 104 -1.53 -2.76 13.45
CA TYR A 104 -1.35 -3.56 12.25
C TYR A 104 -0.08 -3.19 11.46
N VAL A 105 0.32 -1.91 11.45
CA VAL A 105 1.62 -1.49 10.90
C VAL A 105 2.77 -2.18 11.65
N ARG A 106 2.79 -2.09 12.98
CA ARG A 106 3.84 -2.73 13.80
C ARG A 106 3.92 -4.24 13.60
N GLU A 107 2.77 -4.90 13.53
CA GLU A 107 2.69 -6.34 13.23
C GLU A 107 3.20 -6.66 11.82
N THR A 108 2.94 -5.77 10.85
CA THR A 108 3.53 -5.88 9.51
C THR A 108 5.05 -5.77 9.57
N ILE A 109 5.61 -4.80 10.31
CA ILE A 109 7.07 -4.69 10.50
C ILE A 109 7.64 -5.98 11.12
N ASN A 110 7.03 -6.49 12.20
CA ASN A 110 7.48 -7.71 12.88
C ASN A 110 7.57 -8.91 11.94
N ARG A 111 6.55 -9.13 11.11
CA ARG A 111 6.52 -10.21 10.12
C ARG A 111 7.55 -10.05 8.99
N HIS A 112 8.08 -8.84 8.78
CA HIS A 112 9.06 -8.56 7.73
C HIS A 112 10.51 -8.45 8.24
N ARG A 113 10.75 -8.44 9.57
CA ARG A 113 12.11 -8.38 10.15
C ARG A 113 13.05 -9.46 9.61
N ILE A 114 12.52 -10.66 9.34
CA ILE A 114 13.31 -11.79 8.82
C ILE A 114 13.95 -11.52 7.46
N PHE A 115 13.41 -10.60 6.67
CA PHE A 115 13.91 -10.25 5.35
C PHE A 115 15.01 -9.18 5.38
N LYS A 116 15.26 -8.57 6.54
CA LYS A 116 16.27 -7.52 6.75
C LYS A 116 16.20 -6.43 5.67
N MET A 117 14.98 -6.02 5.34
CA MET A 117 14.73 -4.98 4.34
C MET A 117 15.35 -3.65 4.80
N PRO A 118 16.04 -2.92 3.91
CA PRO A 118 16.38 -1.53 4.12
C PRO A 118 15.13 -0.71 4.49
N GLU A 119 15.31 0.23 5.42
CA GLU A 119 14.22 0.97 6.01
C GLU A 119 13.48 1.89 5.01
N ASP A 120 14.21 2.42 4.02
CA ASP A 120 13.67 3.24 2.93
C ASP A 120 12.67 2.50 2.02
N LEU A 121 12.66 1.16 2.05
CA LEU A 121 11.66 0.38 1.32
C LEU A 121 10.24 0.53 1.89
N TRP A 122 10.09 0.91 3.16
CA TRP A 122 8.78 1.23 3.72
C TRP A 122 8.19 2.49 3.04
N ASP A 123 9.03 3.49 2.78
CA ASP A 123 8.64 4.71 2.05
C ASP A 123 8.35 4.44 0.58
N ALA A 124 9.14 3.57 -0.05
CA ALA A 124 9.02 3.27 -1.48
C ALA A 124 7.77 2.44 -1.84
N PHE A 125 7.18 1.71 -0.88
CA PHE A 125 6.09 0.78 -1.18
C PHE A 125 4.80 1.45 -1.69
N PHE A 126 4.36 2.55 -1.06
CA PHE A 126 3.10 3.20 -1.43
C PHE A 126 3.13 3.85 -2.82
N PRO A 127 4.23 4.48 -3.27
CA PRO A 127 4.41 4.84 -4.67
C PRO A 127 4.20 3.68 -5.63
N VAL A 128 4.85 2.52 -5.40
CA VAL A 128 4.67 1.31 -6.22
C VAL A 128 3.21 0.84 -6.23
N TRP A 129 2.55 0.87 -5.08
CA TRP A 129 1.13 0.50 -4.96
C TRP A 129 0.21 1.43 -5.75
N ILE A 130 0.43 2.75 -5.66
CA ILE A 130 -0.36 3.74 -6.40
C ILE A 130 -0.16 3.57 -7.90
N GLU A 131 1.08 3.42 -8.38
CA GLU A 131 1.34 3.20 -9.80
C GLU A 131 0.74 1.89 -10.31
N PHE A 132 0.74 0.83 -9.50
CA PHE A 132 0.00 -0.39 -9.82
C PHE A 132 -1.51 -0.13 -9.96
N LEU A 133 -2.13 0.63 -9.05
CA LEU A 133 -3.55 1.00 -9.16
C LEU A 133 -3.83 1.90 -10.37
N GLU A 134 -2.86 2.73 -10.80
CA GLU A 134 -2.95 3.50 -12.04
C GLU A 134 -3.12 2.56 -13.25
N THR A 135 -2.44 1.41 -13.28
CA THR A 135 -2.64 0.38 -14.35
C THR A 135 -4.04 -0.24 -14.36
N LYS A 136 -4.79 -0.11 -13.26
CA LYS A 136 -6.17 -0.60 -13.12
C LYS A 136 -7.21 0.51 -13.36
N ASN A 137 -6.79 1.69 -13.80
CA ASN A 137 -7.63 2.87 -13.99
C ASN A 137 -8.38 3.32 -12.72
N ALA A 138 -7.82 3.04 -11.53
CA ALA A 138 -8.47 3.32 -10.25
C ALA A 138 -8.02 4.62 -9.58
N VAL A 139 -7.02 5.32 -10.15
CA VAL A 139 -6.37 6.45 -9.50
C VAL A 139 -6.78 7.78 -10.13
N THR A 140 -7.58 8.54 -9.40
CA THR A 140 -7.79 9.98 -9.61
C THR A 140 -6.82 10.79 -8.73
N PRO A 141 -6.68 12.12 -8.91
CA PRO A 141 -5.89 12.94 -7.99
C PRO A 141 -6.32 12.82 -6.53
N GLU A 142 -7.62 12.66 -6.27
CA GLU A 142 -8.17 12.46 -4.94
C GLU A 142 -7.74 11.11 -4.34
N VAL A 143 -7.84 10.02 -5.12
CA VAL A 143 -7.37 8.69 -4.72
C VAL A 143 -5.87 8.69 -4.43
N LYS A 144 -5.07 9.34 -5.28
CA LYS A 144 -3.62 9.49 -5.08
C LYS A 144 -3.32 10.23 -3.78
N ASN A 145 -4.00 11.34 -3.52
CA ASN A 145 -3.82 12.11 -2.28
C ASN A 145 -4.22 11.28 -1.04
N ALA A 146 -5.28 10.49 -1.11
CA ALA A 146 -5.74 9.65 -0.01
C ALA A 146 -4.73 8.54 0.30
N TRP A 147 -4.24 7.83 -0.71
CA TRP A 147 -3.19 6.82 -0.55
C TRP A 147 -1.87 7.41 -0.07
N THR A 148 -1.47 8.58 -0.57
CA THR A 148 -0.27 9.27 -0.07
C THR A 148 -0.40 9.62 1.41
N LYS A 149 -1.56 10.11 1.86
CA LYS A 149 -1.80 10.42 3.27
C LYS A 149 -1.78 9.16 4.14
N LEU A 150 -2.44 8.08 3.69
CA LEU A 150 -2.43 6.78 4.37
C LEU A 150 -1.00 6.23 4.45
N GLY A 151 -0.29 6.23 3.32
CA GLY A 151 1.09 5.75 3.21
C GLY A 151 2.04 6.50 4.13
N LYS A 152 1.94 7.84 4.18
CA LYS A 152 2.73 8.63 5.14
C LYS A 152 2.44 8.24 6.60
N THR A 153 1.18 8.01 6.95
CA THR A 153 0.82 7.59 8.32
C THR A 153 1.37 6.20 8.63
N PHE A 154 1.42 5.31 7.64
CA PHE A 154 2.08 4.01 7.76
C PHE A 154 3.58 4.16 8.00
N THR A 155 4.27 4.93 7.17
CA THR A 155 5.75 5.03 7.22
C THR A 155 6.20 5.74 8.49
N ASP A 156 5.52 6.82 8.89
CA ASP A 156 5.79 7.50 10.16
C ASP A 156 5.71 6.54 11.37
N GLU A 157 4.71 5.63 11.39
CA GLU A 157 4.60 4.61 12.44
C GLU A 157 5.64 3.48 12.30
N ALA A 158 5.97 3.08 11.07
CA ALA A 158 7.00 2.09 10.79
C ALA A 158 8.37 2.54 11.32
N HIS A 159 8.84 3.73 10.93
CA HIS A 159 10.10 4.31 11.38
C HIS A 159 10.12 4.48 12.90
N ARG A 160 9.06 5.06 13.48
CA ARG A 160 8.93 5.19 14.94
C ARG A 160 9.08 3.83 15.63
N TYR A 161 8.46 2.78 15.12
CA TYR A 161 8.51 1.45 15.74
C TYR A 161 9.86 0.75 15.56
N ILE A 162 10.50 0.91 14.39
CA ILE A 162 11.84 0.38 14.12
C ILE A 162 12.85 1.02 15.08
N HIS A 163 12.82 2.34 15.24
CA HIS A 163 13.75 3.05 16.12
C HIS A 163 13.46 2.86 17.62
N ALA A 164 12.21 2.60 18.01
CA ALA A 164 11.84 2.35 19.40
C ALA A 164 12.16 0.93 19.89
N GLY A 165 12.43 0.00 18.98
CA GLY A 165 12.79 -1.40 19.27
C GLY A 165 14.28 -1.69 19.25
N ASN A 166 15.11 -0.66 19.07
CA ASN A 166 16.56 -0.64 19.26
C ASN A 166 16.90 0.07 20.58
#